data_AF-A0A0Q3WRZ2-F1
#
_entry.id   AF-A0A0Q3WRZ2-F1
#
_cell.length_a   1.000
_cell.length_b   1.000
_cell.length_c   1.000
_cell.angle_alpha   90.00
_cell.angle_beta   90.00
_cell.angle_gamma   90.00
#
_symmetry.space_group_name_H-M   'P 1'
#
loop_
_entity.id
_entity.type
_entity.pdbx_description
1 polymer ?
#
loop_
_entity_poly.entity_id
_entity_poly.type
_entity_poly.pdbx_seq_one_letter_code
_entity_poly.pdbx_strand_id
1 'polypeptide(L)'
;MMNYNMRTLIPIIPASEYDNVAKEFLEDYFPEALLEPRPVPILDIARNMMGLDVQFICLSEELDVYGMTVFADGLVEIYNPEEGLYDSKFFKRKTILIDPEAYKKTNVGCVNNTIAHECVHWYKHRMYYRMQNYVLPRQAKYCKCYIEQLPYATEEEIILENQAIGIAPRILMPKSSFIEKAYEFNVGYGKDNSYAIAQLAKFFEVSKQSVTIRLEECSLL
;
A
#
# COMPACT_ATOMS: atom_id res chain seq x y z
N MET A 1 -4.81 -15.43 -16.28
CA MET A 1 -4.44 -16.36 -15.18
C MET A 1 -3.21 -15.79 -14.53
N MET A 2 -3.26 -15.51 -13.22
CA MET A 2 -2.10 -14.98 -12.48
C MET A 2 -1.05 -16.08 -12.33
N ASN A 3 0.18 -15.82 -12.78
CA ASN A 3 1.29 -16.75 -12.66
C ASN A 3 1.91 -16.65 -11.25
N TYR A 4 2.20 -17.78 -10.64
CA TYR A 4 2.85 -17.86 -9.34
C TYR A 4 4.19 -18.57 -9.46
N ASN A 5 5.16 -18.17 -8.64
CA ASN A 5 6.31 -19.02 -8.39
C ASN A 5 5.82 -20.27 -7.64
N MET A 6 5.90 -21.43 -8.28
CA MET A 6 5.34 -22.66 -7.74
C MET A 6 6.02 -23.16 -6.44
N ARG A 7 7.22 -22.65 -6.13
CA ARG A 7 7.94 -23.00 -4.88
C ARG A 7 7.55 -22.07 -3.73
N THR A 8 7.41 -20.78 -4.01
CA THR A 8 7.23 -19.76 -2.96
C THR A 8 5.78 -19.28 -2.85
N LEU A 9 4.95 -19.54 -3.86
CA LEU A 9 3.59 -18.99 -4.01
C LEU A 9 3.53 -17.45 -4.03
N ILE A 10 4.65 -16.80 -4.35
CA ILE A 10 4.69 -15.37 -4.66
C ILE A 10 4.13 -15.17 -6.07
N PRO A 11 3.17 -14.25 -6.28
CA PRO A 11 2.69 -13.93 -7.61
C PRO A 11 3.81 -13.28 -8.44
N ILE A 12 3.95 -13.68 -9.69
CA ILE A 12 4.93 -13.10 -10.62
C ILE A 12 4.26 -11.91 -11.29
N ILE A 13 4.54 -10.72 -10.78
CA ILE A 13 3.99 -9.46 -11.27
C ILE A 13 5.16 -8.56 -11.70
N PRO A 14 5.50 -8.49 -12.99
CA PRO A 14 6.51 -7.54 -13.46
C PRO A 14 5.97 -6.11 -13.35
N ALA A 15 6.87 -5.13 -13.19
CA ALA A 15 6.48 -3.73 -13.02
C ALA A 15 5.58 -3.18 -14.15
N SER A 16 5.72 -3.71 -15.37
CA SER A 16 4.86 -3.37 -16.52
C SER A 16 3.39 -3.75 -16.32
N GLU A 17 3.09 -4.68 -15.42
CA GLU A 17 1.74 -5.18 -15.12
C GLU A 17 1.12 -4.53 -13.88
N TYR A 18 1.82 -3.65 -13.17
CA TYR A 18 1.30 -3.04 -11.95
C TYR A 18 0.03 -2.22 -12.19
N ASP A 19 -0.07 -1.54 -13.33
CA ASP A 19 -1.29 -0.82 -13.72
C ASP A 19 -2.47 -1.77 -14.01
N ASN A 20 -2.20 -2.94 -14.59
CA ASN A 20 -3.23 -3.96 -14.82
C ASN A 20 -3.72 -4.54 -13.49
N VAL A 21 -2.82 -4.80 -12.54
CA VAL A 21 -3.20 -5.29 -11.21
C VAL A 21 -3.97 -4.25 -10.41
N ALA A 22 -3.57 -2.98 -10.48
CA ALA A 22 -4.32 -1.89 -9.86
C ALA A 22 -5.72 -1.76 -10.48
N LYS A 23 -5.84 -1.93 -11.80
CA LYS A 23 -7.12 -1.97 -12.50
C LYS A 23 -7.99 -3.15 -12.03
N GLU A 24 -7.45 -4.38 -11.96
CA GLU A 24 -8.17 -5.55 -11.43
C GLU A 24 -8.71 -5.29 -10.01
N PHE A 25 -7.87 -4.71 -9.14
CA PHE A 25 -8.29 -4.35 -7.79
C PHE A 25 -9.49 -3.39 -7.80
N LEU A 26 -9.45 -2.37 -8.65
CA LEU A 26 -10.54 -1.40 -8.76
C LEU A 26 -11.78 -1.99 -9.40
N GLU A 27 -11.64 -2.89 -10.39
CA GLU A 27 -12.79 -3.63 -10.96
C GLU A 27 -13.50 -4.45 -9.89
N ASP A 28 -12.74 -5.07 -8.97
CA ASP A 28 -13.30 -5.89 -7.89
C ASP A 28 -13.99 -5.05 -6.78
N TYR A 29 -13.45 -3.87 -6.44
CA TYR A 29 -13.85 -3.15 -5.22
C TYR A 29 -14.35 -1.71 -5.40
N PHE A 30 -14.00 -1.02 -6.49
CA PHE A 30 -14.39 0.38 -6.72
C PHE A 30 -14.30 0.77 -8.22
N PRO A 31 -15.12 0.16 -9.09
CA PRO A 31 -15.01 0.29 -10.54
C PRO A 31 -15.24 1.72 -11.05
N GLU A 32 -15.95 2.54 -10.28
CA GLU A 32 -16.26 3.92 -10.64
C GLU A 32 -15.00 4.79 -10.82
N ALA A 33 -13.92 4.50 -10.11
CA ALA A 33 -12.65 5.21 -10.27
C ALA A 33 -11.95 4.94 -11.62
N LEU A 34 -12.39 3.92 -12.36
CA LEU A 34 -11.94 3.61 -13.72
C LEU A 34 -12.77 4.32 -14.80
N LEU A 35 -13.98 4.76 -14.45
CA LEU A 35 -14.92 5.38 -15.40
C LEU A 35 -14.74 6.89 -15.50
N GLU A 36 -14.49 7.54 -14.37
CA GLU A 36 -14.23 8.97 -14.32
C GLU A 36 -13.21 9.30 -13.23
N PRO A 37 -12.44 10.40 -13.35
CA PRO A 37 -11.50 10.77 -12.32
C PRO A 37 -12.17 11.10 -10.99
N ARG A 38 -11.73 10.42 -9.93
CA ARG A 38 -12.17 10.65 -8.55
C ARG A 38 -11.13 10.14 -7.55
N PRO A 39 -11.11 10.68 -6.32
CA PRO A 39 -10.35 10.08 -5.23
C PRO A 39 -10.88 8.68 -4.92
N VAL A 40 -9.96 7.76 -4.62
CA VAL A 40 -10.28 6.38 -4.23
C VAL A 40 -10.40 6.32 -2.71
N PRO A 41 -11.57 6.02 -2.13
CA PRO A 41 -11.79 6.00 -0.69
C PRO A 41 -11.21 4.71 -0.08
N ILE A 42 -9.88 4.59 -0.06
CA ILE A 42 -9.19 3.32 0.21
C ILE A 42 -9.49 2.75 1.60
N LEU A 43 -9.70 3.60 2.61
CA LEU A 43 -10.07 3.15 3.95
C LEU A 43 -11.45 2.48 3.97
N ASP A 44 -12.41 3.02 3.22
CA ASP A 44 -13.75 2.44 3.09
C ASP A 44 -13.72 1.18 2.25
N ILE A 45 -12.89 1.12 1.21
CA ILE A 45 -12.66 -0.10 0.43
C ILE A 45 -12.10 -1.20 1.33
N ALA A 46 -11.06 -0.91 2.10
CA ALA A 46 -10.42 -1.86 3.01
C ALA A 46 -11.44 -2.42 4.02
N ARG A 47 -12.19 -1.54 4.68
CA ARG A 47 -13.14 -1.94 5.73
C ARG A 47 -14.39 -2.62 5.18
N ASN A 48 -15.06 -1.99 4.21
CA ASN A 48 -16.42 -2.35 3.82
C ASN A 48 -16.47 -3.31 2.64
N MET A 49 -15.50 -3.25 1.71
CA MET A 49 -15.50 -4.07 0.49
C MET A 49 -14.60 -5.30 0.64
N MET A 50 -13.38 -5.11 1.18
CA MET A 50 -12.44 -6.20 1.41
C MET A 50 -12.70 -6.96 2.73
N GLY A 51 -13.47 -6.35 3.64
CA GLY A 51 -13.79 -6.90 4.96
C GLY A 51 -12.56 -7.02 5.85
N LEU A 52 -11.69 -6.01 5.83
CA LEU A 52 -10.49 -5.90 6.66
C LEU A 52 -10.78 -5.09 7.92
N ASP A 53 -10.17 -5.52 9.03
CA ASP A 53 -10.18 -4.77 10.27
C ASP A 53 -8.98 -3.81 10.30
N VAL A 54 -9.22 -2.54 9.99
CA VAL A 54 -8.16 -1.52 9.95
C VAL A 54 -8.08 -0.78 11.29
N GLN A 55 -6.98 -0.99 12.03
CA GLN A 55 -6.71 -0.39 13.34
C GLN A 55 -5.52 0.56 13.27
N PHE A 56 -5.60 1.67 14.03
CA PHE A 56 -4.51 2.64 14.16
C PHE A 56 -3.82 2.44 15.50
N ILE A 57 -2.59 1.93 15.49
CA ILE A 57 -1.82 1.52 16.69
C ILE A 57 -0.35 1.79 16.42
N CYS A 58 0.38 2.31 17.41
CA CYS A 58 1.82 2.54 17.29
C CYS A 58 2.56 1.20 17.18
N LEU A 59 3.37 1.05 16.14
CA LEU A 59 4.03 -0.19 15.77
C LEU A 59 5.49 -0.22 16.20
N SER A 60 6.16 0.93 16.23
CA SER A 60 7.55 1.04 16.69
C SER A 60 7.85 2.37 17.39
N GLU A 61 8.81 2.34 18.32
CA GLU A 61 9.37 3.54 18.96
C GLU A 61 10.04 4.47 17.93
N GLU A 62 10.76 3.87 16.99
CA GLU A 62 11.56 4.61 16.00
C GLU A 62 10.70 5.23 14.89
N LEU A 63 9.41 4.87 14.85
CA LEU A 63 8.46 5.27 13.82
C LEU A 63 8.90 4.82 12.42
N ASP A 64 9.60 3.69 12.35
CA ASP A 64 10.18 3.11 11.13
C ASP A 64 9.27 2.05 10.48
N VAL A 65 8.13 1.72 11.09
CA VAL A 65 7.09 0.83 10.55
C VAL A 65 5.83 1.65 10.28
N TYR A 66 5.45 1.79 9.01
CA TYR A 66 4.23 2.51 8.63
C TYR A 66 2.96 1.67 8.80
N GLY A 67 3.05 0.38 8.49
CA GLY A 67 1.90 -0.51 8.43
C GLY A 67 2.26 -1.98 8.63
N MET A 68 1.24 -2.77 8.91
CA MET A 68 1.36 -4.22 9.00
C MET A 68 0.07 -4.92 8.58
N THR A 69 0.20 -5.96 7.76
CA THR A 69 -0.91 -6.86 7.42
C THR A 69 -0.81 -8.17 8.19
N VAL A 70 -1.90 -8.54 8.88
CA VAL A 70 -2.01 -9.78 9.67
C VAL A 70 -2.71 -10.89 8.85
N PHE A 71 -1.92 -11.88 8.43
CA PHE A 71 -2.34 -13.01 7.60
C PHE A 71 -2.83 -14.22 8.37
N ALA A 72 -2.52 -14.33 9.66
CA ALA A 72 -2.99 -15.37 10.57
C ALA A 72 -3.17 -14.85 11.99
N ASP A 73 -4.12 -15.44 12.72
CA ASP A 73 -4.36 -15.14 14.13
C ASP A 73 -3.06 -15.27 14.96
N GLY A 74 -2.75 -14.27 15.77
CA GLY A 74 -1.50 -14.26 16.52
C GLY A 74 -1.28 -13.04 17.40
N LEU A 75 -0.25 -13.15 18.23
CA LEU A 75 0.31 -12.03 18.97
C LEU A 75 1.22 -11.22 18.04
N VAL A 76 1.11 -9.91 18.14
CA VAL A 76 1.96 -8.93 17.47
C VAL A 76 2.53 -8.02 18.55
N GLU A 77 3.83 -7.79 18.52
CA GLU A 77 4.47 -6.76 19.34
C GLU A 77 4.11 -5.38 18.79
N ILE A 78 3.55 -4.54 19.67
CA ILE A 78 3.17 -3.16 19.39
C ILE A 78 3.84 -2.25 20.42
N TYR A 79 4.11 -1.02 20.05
CA TYR A 79 4.74 -0.05 20.93
C TYR A 79 3.67 0.72 21.72
N ASN A 80 3.86 0.87 23.03
CA ASN A 80 3.05 1.73 23.88
C ASN A 80 3.81 3.04 24.19
N PRO A 81 3.47 4.16 23.54
CA PRO A 81 4.16 5.44 23.77
C PRO A 81 3.98 6.01 25.18
N GLU A 82 2.91 5.63 25.91
CA GLU A 82 2.67 6.12 27.26
C GLU A 82 3.63 5.49 28.29
N GLU A 83 3.95 4.22 28.09
CA GLU A 83 4.85 3.45 28.98
C GLU A 83 6.30 3.40 28.47
N GLY A 84 6.52 3.70 27.18
CA GLY A 84 7.84 3.58 26.53
C GLY A 84 8.29 2.12 26.39
N LEU A 85 7.34 1.19 26.24
CA LEU A 85 7.59 -0.26 26.22
C LEU A 85 6.80 -0.94 25.10
N TYR A 86 7.29 -2.10 24.67
CA TYR A 86 6.57 -2.98 23.76
C TYR A 86 5.65 -3.93 24.53
N ASP A 87 4.43 -4.11 24.03
CA ASP A 87 3.46 -5.09 24.53
C ASP A 87 3.02 -6.05 23.41
N SER A 88 2.63 -7.26 23.78
CA SER A 88 2.13 -8.27 22.86
C SER A 88 0.60 -8.29 22.85
N LYS A 89 0.00 -7.79 21.76
CA LYS A 89 -1.46 -7.79 21.58
C LYS A 89 -1.89 -8.85 20.58
N PHE A 90 -3.00 -9.54 20.89
CA PHE A 90 -3.57 -10.53 19.99
C PHE A 90 -4.42 -9.87 18.90
N PHE A 91 -4.16 -10.23 17.64
CA PHE A 91 -4.90 -9.79 16.48
C PHE A 91 -5.43 -10.98 15.68
N LYS A 92 -6.55 -10.76 15.00
CA LYS A 92 -7.16 -11.73 14.09
C LYS A 92 -6.56 -11.60 12.70
N ARG A 93 -6.60 -12.69 11.93
CA ARG A 93 -6.39 -12.64 10.49
C ARG A 93 -7.37 -11.63 9.86
N LYS A 94 -6.93 -10.96 8.79
CA LYS A 94 -7.64 -9.87 8.10
C LYS A 94 -7.53 -8.52 8.82
N THR A 95 -6.56 -8.36 9.69
CA THR A 95 -6.30 -7.06 10.33
C THR A 95 -5.19 -6.33 9.58
N ILE A 96 -5.38 -5.04 9.33
CA ILE A 96 -4.33 -4.11 8.93
C ILE A 96 -4.07 -3.18 10.12
N LEU A 97 -2.82 -3.06 10.53
CA LEU A 97 -2.38 -2.10 11.53
C LEU A 97 -1.67 -0.96 10.83
N ILE A 98 -1.98 0.27 11.22
CA ILE A 98 -1.41 1.50 10.66
C ILE A 98 -0.83 2.30 11.83
N ASP A 99 0.44 2.72 11.73
CA ASP A 99 1.08 3.49 12.80
C ASP A 99 0.72 4.99 12.68
N PRO A 100 -0.16 5.54 13.53
CA PRO A 100 -0.58 6.94 13.44
C PRO A 100 0.55 7.93 13.71
N GLU A 101 1.56 7.54 14.50
CA GLU A 101 2.68 8.40 14.91
C GLU A 101 3.72 8.52 13.81
N ALA A 102 3.93 7.44 13.04
CA ALA A 102 4.75 7.49 11.83
C ALA A 102 4.25 8.53 10.83
N TYR A 103 2.93 8.82 10.82
CA TYR A 103 2.35 9.87 9.98
C TYR A 103 2.36 11.27 10.57
N LYS A 104 2.67 11.47 11.86
CA LYS A 104 2.85 12.84 12.39
C LYS A 104 4.01 13.57 11.70
N LYS A 105 4.96 12.81 11.14
CA LYS A 105 6.07 13.32 10.32
C LYS A 105 5.68 13.50 8.83
N THR A 106 4.48 13.10 8.42
CA THR A 106 4.05 13.06 7.00
C THR A 106 2.65 13.67 6.81
N ASN A 107 2.02 13.48 5.63
CA ASN A 107 0.69 14.04 5.31
C ASN A 107 -0.36 12.93 5.09
N VAL A 108 -1.65 13.29 5.06
CA VAL A 108 -2.77 12.35 4.86
C VAL A 108 -2.58 11.46 3.62
N GLY A 109 -1.97 11.97 2.56
CA GLY A 109 -1.69 11.19 1.35
C GLY A 109 -0.71 10.04 1.56
N CYS A 110 0.15 10.12 2.57
CA CYS A 110 1.01 9.00 2.97
C CYS A 110 0.20 7.89 3.65
N VAL A 111 -0.81 8.25 4.47
CA VAL A 111 -1.72 7.28 5.11
C VAL A 111 -2.50 6.48 4.08
N ASN A 112 -3.12 7.17 3.11
CA ASN A 112 -3.87 6.51 2.03
C ASN A 112 -2.98 5.55 1.24
N ASN A 113 -1.74 5.95 0.95
CA ASN A 113 -0.79 5.10 0.25
C ASN A 113 -0.41 3.86 1.07
N THR A 114 -0.18 3.98 2.38
CA THR A 114 0.09 2.80 3.21
C THR A 114 -1.13 1.89 3.29
N ILE A 115 -2.35 2.41 3.47
CA ILE A 115 -3.54 1.56 3.48
C ILE A 115 -3.68 0.82 2.14
N ALA A 116 -3.46 1.50 1.01
CA ALA A 116 -3.46 0.86 -0.31
C ALA A 116 -2.36 -0.22 -0.42
N HIS A 117 -1.17 0.05 0.09
CA HIS A 117 -0.05 -0.89 0.15
C HIS A 117 -0.41 -2.15 0.95
N GLU A 118 -0.92 -2.00 2.17
CA GLU A 118 -1.38 -3.14 2.98
C GLU A 118 -2.56 -3.88 2.33
N CYS A 119 -3.44 -3.16 1.62
CA CYS A 119 -4.49 -3.79 0.80
C CYS A 119 -3.90 -4.65 -0.33
N VAL A 120 -2.78 -4.26 -0.96
CA VAL A 120 -2.09 -5.08 -1.97
C VAL A 120 -1.51 -6.33 -1.34
N HIS A 121 -0.87 -6.22 -0.17
CA HIS A 121 -0.41 -7.37 0.61
C HIS A 121 -1.55 -8.35 0.87
N TRP A 122 -2.69 -7.85 1.33
CA TRP A 122 -3.87 -8.68 1.51
C TRP A 122 -4.41 -9.26 0.19
N TYR A 123 -4.45 -8.47 -0.89
CA TYR A 123 -5.08 -8.88 -2.15
C TYR A 123 -4.26 -9.95 -2.90
N LYS A 124 -2.94 -9.76 -3.01
CA LYS A 124 -2.08 -10.61 -3.85
C LYS A 124 -1.16 -11.57 -3.06
N HIS A 125 -0.76 -11.23 -1.83
CA HIS A 125 0.32 -11.95 -1.13
C HIS A 125 -0.16 -13.02 -0.14
N ARG A 126 -1.48 -13.21 0.00
CA ARG A 126 -2.08 -14.19 0.93
C ARG A 126 -1.56 -15.62 0.80
N MET A 127 -1.31 -16.09 -0.42
CA MET A 127 -0.89 -17.49 -0.64
C MET A 127 0.52 -17.75 -0.13
N TYR A 128 1.43 -16.78 -0.33
CA TYR A 128 2.77 -16.79 0.25
C TYR A 128 2.72 -16.90 1.78
N TYR A 129 2.03 -15.97 2.46
CA TYR A 129 1.96 -16.00 3.93
C TYR A 129 1.20 -17.23 4.47
N ARG A 130 0.22 -17.74 3.72
CA ARG A 130 -0.44 -19.00 4.08
C ARG A 130 0.54 -20.17 4.04
N MET A 131 1.40 -20.26 3.02
CA MET A 131 2.43 -21.30 2.93
C MET A 131 3.46 -21.15 4.05
N GLN A 132 3.95 -19.93 4.28
CA GLN A 132 4.93 -19.65 5.33
C GLN A 132 4.40 -20.02 6.72
N ASN A 133 3.09 -19.88 6.98
CA ASN A 133 2.50 -20.33 8.26
C ASN A 133 2.64 -21.84 8.51
N TYR A 134 2.79 -22.67 7.47
CA TYR A 134 3.06 -24.11 7.63
C TYR A 134 4.55 -24.42 7.81
N VAL A 135 5.43 -23.60 7.23
CA VAL A 135 6.88 -23.83 7.22
C VAL A 135 7.57 -23.16 8.42
N LEU A 136 7.13 -21.96 8.81
CA LEU A 136 7.70 -21.10 9.85
C LEU A 136 6.59 -20.42 10.71
N PRO A 137 5.80 -21.18 11.48
CA PRO A 137 4.58 -20.69 12.15
C PRO A 137 4.76 -19.54 13.15
N ARG A 138 5.99 -19.29 13.64
CA ARG A 138 6.29 -18.17 14.55
C ARG A 138 6.63 -16.86 13.84
N GLN A 139 7.11 -16.90 12.60
CA GLN A 139 7.60 -15.72 11.86
C GLN A 139 6.64 -15.30 10.72
N ALA A 140 5.78 -16.20 10.25
CA ALA A 140 5.00 -16.04 9.02
C ALA A 140 3.62 -15.37 9.15
N LYS A 141 3.30 -14.80 10.32
CA LYS A 141 1.92 -14.38 10.62
C LYS A 141 1.57 -13.01 10.04
N TYR A 142 2.57 -12.18 9.78
CA TYR A 142 2.38 -10.79 9.43
C TYR A 142 3.47 -10.30 8.45
N CYS A 143 3.15 -9.21 7.74
CA CYS A 143 4.04 -8.45 6.88
C CYS A 143 4.18 -7.04 7.45
N LYS A 144 5.39 -6.49 7.53
CA LYS A 144 5.66 -5.15 8.05
C LYS A 144 6.14 -4.24 6.91
N CYS A 145 5.46 -3.13 6.71
CA CYS A 145 5.87 -2.06 5.79
C CYS A 145 6.80 -1.09 6.53
N TYR A 146 8.07 -1.07 6.14
CA TYR A 146 9.10 -0.21 6.73
C TYR A 146 9.32 1.08 5.93
N ILE A 147 9.86 2.12 6.57
CA ILE A 147 10.30 3.35 5.88
C ILE A 147 11.41 3.03 4.88
N GLU A 148 12.39 2.22 5.30
CA GLU A 148 13.49 1.75 4.47
C GLU A 148 13.51 0.23 4.50
N GLN A 149 13.84 -0.40 3.36
CA GLN A 149 13.99 -1.85 3.32
C GLN A 149 15.07 -2.27 4.32
N LEU A 150 14.72 -3.17 5.25
CA LEU A 150 15.66 -3.65 6.25
C LEU A 150 16.88 -4.31 5.57
N PRO A 151 18.10 -4.10 6.09
CA PRO A 151 19.31 -4.76 5.56
C PRO A 151 19.27 -6.30 5.66
N TYR A 152 18.28 -6.87 6.34
CA TYR A 152 18.09 -8.30 6.57
C TYR A 152 16.83 -8.87 5.90
N ALA A 153 16.15 -8.11 5.02
CA ALA A 153 14.98 -8.60 4.30
C ALA A 153 15.36 -9.76 3.36
N THR A 154 14.51 -10.79 3.31
CA THR A 154 14.68 -11.89 2.35
C THR A 154 14.39 -11.43 0.93
N GLU A 155 14.93 -12.12 -0.08
CA GLU A 155 14.62 -11.84 -1.49
C GLU A 155 13.11 -11.92 -1.77
N GLU A 156 12.43 -12.86 -1.10
CA GLU A 156 10.98 -13.04 -1.15
C GLU A 156 10.23 -11.81 -0.62
N GLU A 157 10.61 -11.30 0.56
CA GLU A 157 10.02 -10.08 1.13
C GLU A 157 10.29 -8.87 0.25
N ILE A 158 11.49 -8.71 -0.29
CA ILE A 158 11.83 -7.61 -1.21
C ILE A 158 10.92 -7.63 -2.45
N ILE A 159 10.64 -8.81 -3.01
CA ILE A 159 9.72 -8.93 -4.16
C ILE A 159 8.31 -8.48 -3.77
N LEU A 160 7.79 -8.94 -2.62
CA LEU A 160 6.43 -8.60 -2.16
C LEU A 160 6.30 -7.10 -1.87
N GLU A 161 7.26 -6.51 -1.16
CA GLU A 161 7.29 -5.07 -0.87
C GLU A 161 7.35 -4.26 -2.17
N ASN A 162 8.22 -4.63 -3.11
CA ASN A 162 8.33 -3.93 -4.40
C ASN A 162 7.02 -3.98 -5.21
N GLN A 163 6.27 -5.09 -5.13
CA GLN A 163 4.95 -5.20 -5.75
C GLN A 163 3.96 -4.24 -5.08
N ALA A 164 3.89 -4.25 -3.75
CA ALA A 164 2.97 -3.37 -3.03
C ALA A 164 3.31 -1.88 -3.19
N ILE A 165 4.59 -1.51 -3.12
CA ILE A 165 5.12 -0.16 -3.39
C ILE A 165 4.70 0.32 -4.79
N GLY A 166 4.81 -0.54 -5.81
CA GLY A 166 4.47 -0.17 -7.17
C GLY A 166 2.97 -0.12 -7.44
N ILE A 167 2.19 -1.04 -6.89
CA ILE A 167 0.75 -1.16 -7.19
C ILE A 167 -0.08 -0.15 -6.38
N ALA A 168 0.24 0.10 -5.11
CA ALA A 168 -0.53 0.99 -4.24
C ALA A 168 -0.82 2.39 -4.83
N PRO A 169 0.18 3.16 -5.33
CA PRO A 169 -0.09 4.47 -5.91
C PRO A 169 -0.91 4.39 -7.19
N ARG A 170 -0.88 3.27 -7.91
CA ARG A 170 -1.67 3.04 -9.13
C ARG A 170 -3.14 2.75 -8.83
N ILE A 171 -3.42 2.16 -7.67
CA ILE A 171 -4.80 2.02 -7.16
C ILE A 171 -5.36 3.42 -6.84
N LEU A 172 -4.59 4.26 -6.16
CA LEU A 172 -5.03 5.60 -5.76
C LEU A 172 -5.09 6.60 -6.92
N MET A 173 -4.27 6.40 -7.95
CA MET A 173 -4.20 7.22 -9.16
C MET A 173 -4.30 6.33 -10.42
N PRO A 174 -5.52 5.85 -10.75
CA PRO A 174 -5.73 4.98 -11.91
C PRO A 174 -5.26 5.65 -13.20
N LYS A 175 -4.59 4.92 -14.08
CA LYS A 175 -3.83 5.50 -15.21
C LYS A 175 -4.66 6.46 -16.09
N SER A 176 -5.82 6.02 -16.56
CA SER A 176 -6.70 6.85 -17.40
C SER A 176 -7.14 8.11 -16.67
N SER A 177 -7.69 7.93 -15.46
CA SER A 177 -8.20 8.99 -14.59
C SER A 177 -7.11 10.02 -14.24
N PHE A 178 -5.90 9.56 -13.96
CA PHE A 178 -4.77 10.40 -13.61
C PHE A 178 -4.28 11.22 -14.80
N ILE A 179 -4.12 10.60 -15.97
CA ILE A 179 -3.71 11.29 -17.21
C ILE A 179 -4.72 12.38 -17.57
N GLU A 180 -6.02 12.08 -17.49
CA GLU A 180 -7.10 13.04 -17.76
C GLU A 180 -6.99 14.28 -16.85
N LYS A 181 -6.87 14.07 -15.53
CA LYS A 181 -6.70 15.19 -14.58
C LYS A 181 -5.38 15.93 -14.76
N ALA A 182 -4.32 15.25 -15.14
CA ALA A 182 -3.03 15.89 -15.40
C ALA A 182 -3.12 16.86 -16.58
N TYR A 183 -3.84 16.49 -17.65
CA TYR A 183 -4.12 17.41 -18.76
C TYR A 183 -5.04 18.56 -18.34
N GLU A 184 -6.09 18.31 -17.56
CA GLU A 184 -6.97 19.36 -17.03
C GLU A 184 -6.20 20.40 -16.21
N PHE A 185 -5.22 19.95 -15.42
CA PHE A 185 -4.34 20.83 -14.64
C PHE A 185 -3.13 21.38 -15.43
N ASN A 186 -3.11 21.21 -16.76
CA ASN A 186 -2.08 21.75 -17.66
C ASN A 186 -0.65 21.27 -17.36
N VAL A 187 -0.48 20.02 -16.90
CA VAL A 187 0.86 19.42 -16.78
C VAL A 187 1.54 19.40 -18.16
N GLY A 188 2.83 19.75 -18.20
CA GLY A 188 3.60 19.64 -19.43
C GLY A 188 5.10 19.55 -19.22
N TYR A 189 5.75 18.85 -20.15
CA TYR A 189 7.21 18.67 -20.19
C TYR A 189 7.95 20.01 -20.23
N GLY A 190 9.01 20.14 -19.43
CA GLY A 190 9.85 21.34 -19.37
C GLY A 190 9.18 22.59 -18.77
N LYS A 191 7.99 22.44 -18.16
CA LYS A 191 7.29 23.52 -17.44
C LYS A 191 7.46 23.40 -15.94
N ASP A 192 7.22 24.50 -15.22
CA ASP A 192 6.99 24.43 -13.78
C ASP A 192 5.62 23.81 -13.51
N ASN A 193 5.62 22.55 -13.07
CA ASN A 193 4.42 21.80 -12.75
C ASN A 193 4.05 21.85 -11.26
N SER A 194 4.70 22.70 -10.45
CA SER A 194 4.51 22.74 -8.99
C SER A 194 3.06 22.96 -8.57
N TYR A 195 2.34 23.84 -9.26
CA TYR A 195 0.92 24.09 -9.01
C TYR A 195 0.05 22.88 -9.40
N ALA A 196 0.28 22.31 -10.59
CA ALA A 196 -0.46 21.15 -11.08
C ALA A 196 -0.25 19.93 -10.18
N ILE A 197 0.99 19.68 -9.73
CA ILE A 197 1.33 18.62 -8.76
C ILE A 197 0.55 18.83 -7.45
N ALA A 198 0.47 20.06 -6.95
CA ALA A 198 -0.30 20.34 -5.74
C ALA A 198 -1.81 20.13 -5.94
N GLN A 199 -2.37 20.48 -7.10
CA GLN A 199 -3.78 20.24 -7.42
C GLN A 199 -4.09 18.74 -7.57
N LEU A 200 -3.24 17.99 -8.27
CA LEU A 200 -3.36 16.54 -8.41
C LEU A 200 -3.27 15.83 -7.05
N ALA A 201 -2.31 16.22 -6.21
CA ALA A 201 -2.12 15.64 -4.87
C ALA A 201 -3.35 15.88 -4.00
N LYS A 202 -3.91 17.09 -4.07
CA LYS A 202 -5.17 17.42 -3.38
C LYS A 202 -6.36 16.63 -3.94
N PHE A 203 -6.46 16.49 -5.26
CA PHE A 203 -7.59 15.83 -5.92
C PHE A 203 -7.64 14.32 -5.63
N PHE A 204 -6.50 13.64 -5.72
CA PHE A 204 -6.39 12.19 -5.46
C PHE A 204 -6.13 11.86 -3.99
N GLU A 205 -6.01 12.86 -3.12
CA GLU A 205 -5.71 12.70 -1.69
C GLU A 205 -4.44 11.87 -1.43
N VAL A 206 -3.37 12.20 -2.18
CA VAL A 206 -2.05 11.55 -2.10
C VAL A 206 -0.95 12.58 -1.87
N SER A 207 0.28 12.11 -1.62
CA SER A 207 1.42 13.01 -1.46
C SER A 207 1.86 13.63 -2.80
N LYS A 208 2.45 14.83 -2.75
CA LYS A 208 3.06 15.46 -3.96
C LYS A 208 4.15 14.57 -4.58
N GLN A 209 4.91 13.87 -3.74
CA GLN A 209 5.94 12.94 -4.21
C GLN A 209 5.32 11.79 -5.02
N SER A 210 4.24 11.19 -4.53
CA SER A 210 3.50 10.14 -5.25
C SER A 210 3.00 10.64 -6.60
N VAL A 211 2.48 11.88 -6.66
CA VAL A 211 2.08 12.51 -7.93
C VAL A 211 3.26 12.69 -8.88
N THR A 212 4.39 13.21 -8.41
CA THR A 212 5.59 13.40 -9.26
C THR A 212 6.03 12.08 -9.88
N ILE A 213 6.16 11.03 -9.06
CA ILE A 213 6.51 9.68 -9.54
C ILE A 213 5.48 9.20 -10.57
N ARG A 214 4.19 9.38 -10.28
CA ARG A 214 3.12 8.93 -11.18
C ARG A 214 3.10 9.66 -12.52
N LEU A 215 3.47 10.94 -12.55
CA LEU A 215 3.64 11.69 -13.79
C LEU A 215 4.79 11.14 -14.64
N GLU A 216 5.93 10.81 -14.03
CA GLU A 216 7.06 10.16 -14.73
C GLU A 216 6.67 8.78 -15.28
N GLU A 217 5.99 7.96 -14.48
CA GLU A 217 5.47 6.65 -14.89
C GLU A 217 4.48 6.72 -16.06
N CYS A 218 3.73 7.81 -16.16
CA CYS A 218 2.81 8.08 -17.26
C CYS A 218 3.48 8.84 -18.42
N SER A 219 4.78 9.11 -18.35
CA SER A 219 5.55 9.86 -19.35
C SER A 219 4.99 11.26 -19.63
N LEU A 220 4.52 11.94 -18.58
CA LEU A 220 3.99 13.30 -18.64
C LEU A 220 5.01 14.38 -18.22
N LEU A 221 6.13 13.95 -17.62
CA LEU A 221 7.28 14.77 -17.22
C LEU A 221 8.57 14.26 -17.86
#